data_AF-A0A2A6DY44-F1
#
_entry.id   AF-A0A2A6DY44-F1
#
_cell.length_a   1.000
_cell.length_b   1.000
_cell.length_c   1.000
_cell.angle_alpha   90.00
_cell.angle_beta   90.00
_cell.angle_gamma   90.00
#
_symmetry.space_group_name_H-M   'P 1'
#
loop_
_entity.id
_entity.type
_entity.pdbx_description
1 polymer ?
#
loop_
_entity_poly.entity_id
_entity_poly.type
_entity_poly.pdbx_seq_one_letter_code
_entity_poly.pdbx_strand_id
1 'polypeptide(L)'
;MRQKDDGSLTLEATLVVPLVMAASFLTTIGVLLAIHEAMLLAEARISAERAADTWDESSKDVSTGAFVPYLKDSIYWKEFDDGFEIDIPFLVNKERKAEVQIDAVGAESAGGGLPVRKLLRLADRLPEQLGATLRFTRNGTDRTVTVSFNPEHAISTFLPALAVESSAPVLLPTELIRMIDFDRTYGSVVAEALDRRTIEALFLSLKNNDRPLSFATEAHARQALQRSVKGKEQWFFLDPSGRSRRLVDALDRYGVAHQAFLGYRALDASTRSQLKKDAELLKTGRVKGVIWHFYRKEKTGRIGPSASLAQELEKNGISIVLHG
;
A
#
# COMPACT_ATOMS: atom_id res chain seq x y z
N MET A 1 -86.36 -10.20 8.67
CA MET A 1 -85.35 -9.55 7.82
C MET A 1 -84.04 -9.43 8.60
N ARG A 2 -83.16 -10.44 8.58
CA ARG A 2 -81.85 -10.36 9.27
C ARG A 2 -80.80 -11.36 8.75
N GLN A 3 -81.02 -11.93 7.56
CA GLN A 3 -80.22 -13.06 7.05
C GLN A 3 -79.37 -12.68 5.82
N LYS A 4 -79.47 -11.44 5.32
CA LYS A 4 -78.78 -10.98 4.11
C LYS A 4 -77.42 -10.34 4.37
N ASP A 5 -77.17 -9.84 5.58
CA ASP A 5 -75.96 -9.09 5.90
C ASP A 5 -74.79 -9.99 6.33
N ASP A 6 -75.07 -11.14 6.97
CA ASP A 6 -74.04 -12.06 7.47
C ASP A 6 -73.19 -12.70 6.35
N GLY A 7 -73.79 -12.95 5.18
CA GLY A 7 -73.08 -13.52 4.01
C GLY A 7 -72.18 -12.51 3.30
N SER A 8 -72.54 -11.21 3.32
CA SER A 8 -71.72 -10.13 2.77
C SER A 8 -70.47 -9.90 3.62
N LEU A 9 -70.65 -9.91 4.95
CA LEU A 9 -69.56 -9.77 5.92
C LEU A 9 -68.52 -10.90 5.81
N THR A 10 -68.95 -12.13 5.53
CA THR A 10 -68.02 -13.25 5.33
C THR A 10 -67.27 -13.16 4.00
N LEU A 11 -67.93 -12.73 2.92
CA LEU A 11 -67.29 -12.52 1.61
C LEU A 11 -66.26 -11.38 1.64
N GLU A 12 -66.60 -10.26 2.27
CA GLU A 12 -65.68 -9.14 2.46
C GLU A 12 -64.48 -9.54 3.33
N ALA A 13 -64.70 -10.25 4.44
CA ALA A 13 -63.62 -10.73 5.30
C ALA A 13 -62.68 -11.72 4.57
N THR A 14 -63.23 -12.58 3.70
CA THR A 14 -62.45 -13.57 2.94
C THR A 14 -61.57 -12.91 1.87
N LEU A 15 -61.95 -11.73 1.36
CA LEU A 15 -61.15 -10.99 0.38
C LEU A 15 -60.17 -10.00 1.03
N VAL A 16 -60.60 -9.31 2.09
CA VAL A 16 -59.83 -8.26 2.75
C VAL A 16 -58.66 -8.83 3.55
N VAL A 17 -58.84 -9.94 4.27
CA VAL A 17 -57.76 -10.51 5.10
C VAL A 17 -56.56 -10.96 4.26
N PRO A 18 -56.70 -11.74 3.17
CA PRO A 18 -55.58 -12.10 2.31
C PRO A 18 -54.92 -10.89 1.63
N LEU A 19 -55.71 -9.88 1.25
CA LEU A 19 -55.20 -8.65 0.64
C LEU A 19 -54.33 -7.87 1.61
N VAL A 20 -54.78 -7.70 2.86
CA VAL A 20 -54.01 -7.04 3.92
C VAL A 20 -52.75 -7.85 4.24
N MET A 21 -52.86 -9.18 4.30
CA MET A 21 -51.70 -10.05 4.51
C MET A 21 -50.67 -9.90 3.37
N ALA A 22 -51.11 -9.97 2.12
CA ALA A 22 -50.26 -9.77 0.95
C ALA A 22 -49.60 -8.38 0.95
N ALA A 23 -50.36 -7.33 1.25
CA ALA A 23 -49.81 -5.98 1.39
C ALA A 23 -48.75 -5.91 2.49
N SER A 24 -48.96 -6.57 3.63
CA SER A 24 -47.97 -6.63 4.73
C SER A 24 -46.71 -7.44 4.37
N PHE A 25 -46.86 -8.51 3.58
CA PHE A 25 -45.70 -9.26 3.07
C PHE A 25 -44.91 -8.44 2.04
N LEU A 26 -45.59 -7.75 1.14
CA LEU A 26 -44.93 -6.90 0.15
C LEU A 26 -44.17 -5.75 0.80
N THR A 27 -44.73 -5.13 1.84
CA THR A 27 -44.04 -4.07 2.58
C THR A 27 -42.84 -4.61 3.36
N THR A 28 -42.95 -5.77 4.02
CA THR A 28 -41.80 -6.38 4.73
C THR A 28 -40.69 -6.79 3.78
N ILE A 29 -41.02 -7.37 2.62
CA ILE A 29 -40.04 -7.68 1.56
C ILE A 29 -39.38 -6.40 1.04
N GLY A 30 -40.17 -5.35 0.77
CA GLY A 30 -39.63 -4.07 0.30
C GLY A 30 -38.64 -3.44 1.29
N VAL A 31 -38.95 -3.48 2.59
CA VAL A 31 -38.05 -3.00 3.64
C VAL A 31 -36.77 -3.85 3.71
N LEU A 32 -36.89 -5.17 3.59
CA LEU A 32 -35.72 -6.07 3.63
C LEU A 32 -34.78 -5.82 2.44
N LEU A 33 -35.32 -5.56 1.25
CA LEU A 33 -34.53 -5.20 0.07
C LEU A 33 -33.82 -3.86 0.24
N ALA A 34 -34.51 -2.84 0.76
CA ALA A 34 -33.91 -1.54 1.03
C ALA A 34 -32.77 -1.64 2.07
N ILE A 35 -32.93 -2.49 3.10
CA ILE A 35 -31.86 -2.74 4.09
C ILE A 35 -30.67 -3.44 3.43
N HIS A 36 -30.93 -4.44 2.59
CA HIS A 36 -29.87 -5.15 1.87
C HIS A 36 -29.07 -4.21 0.96
N GLU A 37 -29.76 -3.32 0.23
CA GLU A 37 -29.14 -2.26 -0.59
C GLU A 37 -28.24 -1.36 0.24
N ALA A 38 -28.75 -0.86 1.36
CA ALA A 38 -28.03 0.03 2.24
C ALA A 38 -26.78 -0.65 2.83
N MET A 39 -26.85 -1.94 3.15
CA MET A 39 -25.71 -2.71 3.64
C MET A 39 -24.63 -2.87 2.55
N LEU A 40 -25.01 -3.20 1.31
CA LEU A 40 -24.06 -3.31 0.20
C LEU A 40 -23.39 -1.97 -0.13
N LEU A 41 -24.16 -0.88 -0.14
CA LEU A 41 -23.65 0.48 -0.34
C LEU A 41 -22.69 0.87 0.78
N ALA A 42 -23.01 0.56 2.03
CA ALA A 42 -22.15 0.84 3.17
C ALA A 42 -20.82 0.09 3.06
N GLU A 43 -20.85 -1.19 2.69
CA GLU A 43 -19.62 -1.98 2.51
C GLU A 43 -18.78 -1.46 1.33
N ALA A 44 -19.43 -1.08 0.22
CA ALA A 44 -18.74 -0.55 -0.96
C ALA A 44 -18.04 0.76 -0.61
N ARG A 45 -18.76 1.61 0.13
CA ARG A 45 -18.26 2.90 0.59
C ARG A 45 -17.08 2.75 1.56
N ILE A 46 -17.22 1.93 2.59
CA ILE A 46 -16.14 1.70 3.56
C ILE A 46 -14.91 1.11 2.86
N SER A 47 -15.12 0.20 1.91
CA SER A 47 -14.02 -0.40 1.13
C SER A 47 -13.33 0.63 0.23
N ALA A 48 -14.09 1.48 -0.45
CA ALA A 48 -13.56 2.57 -1.27
C ALA A 48 -12.76 3.58 -0.43
N GLU A 49 -13.31 4.01 0.71
CA GLU A 49 -12.66 4.95 1.63
C GLU A 49 -11.35 4.37 2.17
N ARG A 50 -11.36 3.12 2.67
CA ARG A 50 -10.14 2.43 3.14
C ARG A 50 -9.08 2.30 2.06
N ALA A 51 -9.50 1.98 0.84
CA ALA A 51 -8.59 1.85 -0.28
C ALA A 51 -7.95 3.19 -0.66
N ALA A 52 -8.74 4.26 -0.63
CA ALA A 52 -8.25 5.60 -0.90
C ALA A 52 -7.29 6.10 0.19
N ASP A 53 -7.63 5.86 1.46
CA ASP A 53 -6.83 6.27 2.63
C ASP A 53 -5.49 5.52 2.75
N THR A 54 -5.45 4.26 2.30
CA THR A 54 -4.23 3.44 2.29
C THR A 54 -3.46 3.52 0.98
N TRP A 55 -3.94 4.31 0.01
CA TRP A 55 -3.31 4.40 -1.30
C TRP A 55 -1.88 4.98 -1.23
N ASP A 56 -1.60 5.86 -0.28
CA ASP A 56 -0.32 6.57 -0.14
C ASP A 56 0.88 5.66 0.15
N GLU A 57 0.64 4.48 0.72
CA GLU A 57 1.70 3.53 1.08
C GLU A 57 1.18 2.11 0.99
N SER A 58 1.76 1.31 0.10
CA SER A 58 1.27 -0.03 -0.13
C SER A 58 1.47 -0.91 1.10
N SER A 59 2.45 -0.66 1.97
CA SER A 59 2.67 -1.47 3.18
C SER A 59 1.60 -1.32 4.28
N LYS A 60 0.69 -0.35 4.16
CA LYS A 60 -0.38 -0.13 5.15
C LYS A 60 -1.36 -1.29 5.19
N ASP A 61 -1.79 -1.62 6.40
CA ASP A 61 -2.92 -2.52 6.61
C ASP A 61 -4.22 -1.81 6.22
N VAL A 62 -4.98 -2.42 5.31
CA VAL A 62 -6.20 -1.85 4.71
C VAL A 62 -7.32 -1.63 5.73
N SER A 63 -7.34 -2.39 6.82
CA SER A 63 -8.42 -2.32 7.82
C SER A 63 -8.11 -1.33 8.94
N THR A 64 -6.85 -1.26 9.36
CA THR A 64 -6.40 -0.50 10.54
C THR A 64 -5.63 0.76 10.18
N GLY A 65 -5.13 0.87 8.95
CA GLY A 65 -4.19 1.92 8.53
C GLY A 65 -2.81 1.80 9.17
N ALA A 66 -2.55 0.73 9.93
CA ALA A 66 -1.25 0.49 10.56
C ALA A 66 -0.18 0.35 9.49
N PHE A 67 0.96 1.02 9.67
CA PHE A 67 2.08 0.95 8.75
C PHE A 67 3.33 0.45 9.46
N VAL A 68 4.22 -0.19 8.70
CA VAL A 68 5.52 -0.62 9.19
C VAL A 68 6.54 0.47 8.83
N PRO A 69 7.21 1.13 9.81
CA PRO A 69 8.02 2.32 9.54
C PRO A 69 9.14 2.14 8.50
N TYR A 70 9.64 0.92 8.35
CA TYR A 70 10.77 0.57 7.51
C TYR A 70 10.38 -0.11 6.18
N LEU A 71 9.10 -0.42 5.96
CA LEU A 71 8.61 -0.98 4.70
C LEU A 71 7.85 0.13 3.97
N LYS A 72 8.49 0.78 3.00
CA LYS A 72 7.91 1.89 2.24
C LYS A 72 8.06 1.68 0.75
N ASP A 73 7.08 2.15 -0.01
CA ASP A 73 7.15 2.25 -1.46
C ASP A 73 8.24 3.26 -1.90
N SER A 74 8.73 3.15 -3.14
CA SER A 74 9.75 4.05 -3.71
C SER A 74 9.28 5.51 -3.68
N ILE A 75 10.14 6.48 -3.37
CA ILE A 75 9.73 7.89 -3.23
C ILE A 75 8.97 8.42 -4.47
N TYR A 76 9.26 7.86 -5.65
CA TYR A 76 8.68 8.25 -6.94
C TYR A 76 7.65 7.25 -7.50
N TRP A 77 7.18 6.31 -6.68
CA TRP A 77 6.23 5.27 -7.11
C TRP A 77 4.96 5.88 -7.72
N LYS A 78 4.56 7.08 -7.27
CA LYS A 78 3.34 7.78 -7.71
C LYS A 78 3.43 8.29 -9.14
N GLU A 79 4.64 8.55 -9.62
CA GLU A 79 4.92 9.04 -10.96
C GLU A 79 5.18 7.90 -11.94
N PHE A 80 5.77 6.79 -11.47
CA PHE A 80 6.22 5.68 -12.32
C PHE A 80 5.32 4.44 -12.28
N ASP A 81 4.70 4.14 -11.14
CA ASP A 81 3.94 2.90 -10.95
C ASP A 81 2.42 3.12 -10.99
N ASP A 82 1.93 4.34 -10.71
CA ASP A 82 0.51 4.72 -10.64
C ASP A 82 -0.19 4.90 -12.02
N GLY A 83 0.33 4.21 -13.05
CA GLY A 83 -0.25 4.16 -14.40
C GLY A 83 0.16 5.30 -15.34
N PHE A 84 1.23 6.04 -15.05
CA PHE A 84 1.71 7.14 -15.89
C PHE A 84 3.15 6.94 -16.40
N GLU A 85 3.41 7.44 -17.61
CA GLU A 85 4.74 7.91 -18.03
C GLU A 85 4.75 9.43 -17.87
N ILE A 86 5.22 9.92 -16.70
CA ILE A 86 5.52 11.32 -16.35
C ILE A 86 4.34 12.31 -16.52
N ASP A 87 3.74 12.71 -15.39
CA ASP A 87 2.80 13.83 -15.31
C ASP A 87 3.47 14.99 -14.57
N ILE A 88 4.29 15.77 -15.28
CA ILE A 88 4.78 17.07 -14.76
C ILE A 88 3.86 18.13 -15.36
N PRO A 89 3.00 18.77 -14.56
CA PRO A 89 1.96 19.68 -15.06
C PRO A 89 2.50 20.79 -15.98
N PHE A 90 3.74 21.23 -15.74
CA PHE A 90 4.39 22.30 -16.52
C PHE A 90 5.10 21.82 -17.80
N LEU A 91 5.27 20.51 -17.99
CA LEU A 91 6.14 19.93 -19.01
C LEU A 91 5.39 19.12 -20.08
N VAL A 92 4.28 18.47 -19.70
CA VAL A 92 3.50 17.60 -20.58
C VAL A 92 2.02 17.96 -20.48
N ASN A 93 1.57 18.81 -21.41
CA ASN A 93 0.19 19.27 -21.47
C ASN A 93 -0.67 18.28 -22.29
N LYS A 94 -0.83 17.05 -21.80
CA LYS A 94 -1.71 16.05 -22.43
C LYS A 94 -2.52 15.37 -21.34
N GLU A 95 -3.84 15.59 -21.35
CA GLU A 95 -4.78 14.82 -20.52
C GLU A 95 -4.59 13.33 -20.84
N ARG A 96 -3.98 12.60 -19.89
CA ARG A 96 -3.89 11.15 -19.95
C ARG A 96 -4.65 10.59 -18.76
N LYS A 97 -5.58 9.69 -19.07
CA LYS A 97 -6.32 8.92 -18.09
C LYS A 97 -5.63 7.58 -17.90
N ALA A 98 -5.39 7.22 -16.64
CA ALA A 98 -4.95 5.87 -16.29
C ALA A 98 -6.13 5.17 -15.61
N GLU A 99 -6.41 3.94 -16.01
CA GLU A 99 -7.47 3.13 -15.44
C GLU A 99 -6.94 1.72 -15.22
N VAL A 100 -7.15 1.21 -14.00
CA VAL A 100 -6.82 -0.15 -13.61
C VAL A 100 -8.06 -0.75 -12.98
N GLN A 101 -8.51 -1.87 -13.53
CA GLN A 101 -9.66 -2.60 -13.02
C GLN A 101 -9.24 -4.04 -12.71
N ILE A 102 -9.70 -4.56 -11.58
CA ILE A 102 -9.60 -5.97 -11.22
C ILE A 102 -10.95 -6.48 -10.72
N ASP A 103 -11.22 -7.76 -10.95
CA ASP A 103 -12.30 -8.47 -10.30
C ASP A 103 -11.76 -9.10 -9.01
N ALA A 104 -12.48 -8.96 -7.91
CA ALA A 104 -12.03 -9.42 -6.60
C ALA A 104 -11.95 -10.95 -6.51
N VAL A 105 -12.67 -11.65 -7.38
CA VAL A 105 -12.68 -13.12 -7.46
C VAL A 105 -11.68 -13.59 -8.51
N GLY A 106 -10.69 -14.38 -8.09
CA GLY A 106 -9.75 -15.04 -9.01
C GLY A 106 -8.66 -14.15 -9.61
N ALA A 107 -8.50 -12.91 -9.15
CA ALA A 107 -7.41 -12.06 -9.62
C ALA A 107 -6.05 -12.52 -9.05
N GLU A 108 -5.13 -12.87 -9.94
CA GLU A 108 -3.80 -13.32 -9.57
C GLU A 108 -2.83 -12.12 -9.38
N SER A 109 -1.98 -12.21 -8.36
CA SER A 109 -0.89 -11.26 -8.10
C SER A 109 0.25 -11.31 -9.13
N ALA A 110 0.17 -12.19 -10.12
CA ALA A 110 1.25 -12.47 -11.05
C ALA A 110 1.32 -11.40 -12.17
N GLY A 111 2.11 -10.35 -11.93
CA GLY A 111 2.58 -9.44 -12.98
C GLY A 111 1.86 -8.08 -13.08
N GLY A 112 0.93 -7.78 -12.19
CA GLY A 112 0.28 -6.47 -12.12
C GLY A 112 1.19 -5.35 -11.57
N GLY A 113 1.07 -4.15 -12.12
CA GLY A 113 1.70 -2.92 -11.59
C GLY A 113 1.33 -2.65 -10.12
N LEU A 114 1.96 -1.66 -9.48
CA LEU A 114 1.69 -1.35 -8.07
C LEU A 114 0.20 -1.07 -7.77
N PRO A 115 -0.59 -0.38 -8.62
CA PRO A 115 -2.03 -0.21 -8.43
C PRO A 115 -2.79 -1.53 -8.35
N VAL A 116 -2.46 -2.49 -9.23
CA VAL A 116 -3.06 -3.83 -9.21
C VAL A 116 -2.77 -4.51 -7.88
N ARG A 117 -1.54 -4.44 -7.38
CA ARG A 117 -1.16 -5.01 -6.08
C ARG A 117 -1.83 -4.32 -4.89
N LYS A 118 -2.14 -3.02 -4.99
CA LYS A 118 -2.90 -2.29 -3.96
C LYS A 118 -4.37 -2.72 -3.99
N LEU A 119 -4.98 -2.80 -5.18
CA LEU A 119 -6.37 -3.27 -5.33
C LEU A 119 -6.53 -4.75 -4.92
N LEU A 120 -5.58 -5.62 -5.24
CA LEU A 120 -5.63 -7.04 -4.85
C LEU A 120 -5.68 -7.23 -3.33
N ARG A 121 -4.93 -6.42 -2.57
CA ARG A 121 -4.97 -6.48 -1.11
C ARG A 121 -6.30 -6.06 -0.51
N LEU A 122 -7.02 -5.20 -1.21
CA LEU A 122 -8.40 -4.87 -0.88
C LEU A 122 -9.34 -6.02 -1.27
N ALA A 123 -9.16 -6.62 -2.45
CA ALA A 123 -9.92 -7.78 -2.91
C ALA A 123 -9.86 -8.96 -1.92
N ASP A 124 -8.68 -9.26 -1.38
CA ASP A 124 -8.45 -10.31 -0.37
C ASP A 124 -9.31 -10.14 0.91
N ARG A 125 -9.91 -8.96 1.14
CA ARG A 125 -10.74 -8.66 2.31
C ARG A 125 -12.23 -8.58 1.98
N LEU A 126 -12.60 -8.59 0.70
CA LEU A 126 -13.98 -8.58 0.28
C LEU A 126 -14.56 -10.00 0.33
N PRO A 127 -15.84 -10.17 0.71
CA PRO A 127 -16.50 -11.47 0.65
C PRO A 127 -16.52 -11.99 -0.78
N GLU A 128 -15.91 -13.15 -1.03
CA GLU A 128 -15.85 -13.76 -2.37
C GLU A 128 -17.24 -13.97 -2.99
N GLN A 129 -18.27 -14.17 -2.15
CA GLN A 129 -19.64 -14.43 -2.59
C GLN A 129 -20.32 -13.22 -3.25
N LEU A 130 -19.80 -12.00 -3.05
CA LEU A 130 -20.46 -10.76 -3.51
C LEU A 130 -20.05 -10.33 -4.93
N GLY A 131 -18.98 -10.89 -5.51
CA GLY A 131 -18.51 -10.50 -6.84
C GLY A 131 -18.23 -9.00 -6.94
N ALA A 132 -17.10 -8.55 -6.38
CA ALA A 132 -16.74 -7.14 -6.42
C ALA A 132 -15.80 -6.85 -7.59
N THR A 133 -16.00 -5.72 -8.26
CA THR A 133 -15.06 -5.14 -9.21
C THR A 133 -14.45 -3.90 -8.57
N LEU A 134 -13.13 -3.84 -8.58
CA LEU A 134 -12.33 -2.76 -8.01
C LEU A 134 -11.67 -1.98 -9.15
N ARG A 135 -11.83 -0.67 -9.14
CA ARG A 135 -11.33 0.21 -10.18
C ARG A 135 -10.57 1.37 -9.58
N PHE A 136 -9.38 1.62 -10.06
CA PHE A 136 -8.62 2.83 -9.79
C PHE A 136 -8.59 3.66 -11.07
N THR A 137 -8.99 4.93 -10.96
CA THR A 137 -8.85 5.89 -12.07
C THR A 137 -8.01 7.07 -11.65
N ARG A 138 -7.20 7.55 -12.58
CA ARG A 138 -6.42 8.77 -12.44
C ARG A 138 -6.64 9.67 -13.64
N ASN A 139 -6.99 10.91 -13.40
CA ASN A 139 -7.13 11.96 -14.39
C ASN A 139 -6.30 13.19 -13.98
N GLY A 140 -5.06 13.25 -14.46
CA GLY A 140 -4.10 14.26 -14.01
C GLY A 140 -3.77 14.11 -12.51
N THR A 141 -4.19 15.09 -11.70
CA THR A 141 -4.00 15.05 -10.23
C THR A 141 -5.13 14.35 -9.50
N ASP A 142 -6.32 14.27 -10.12
CA ASP A 142 -7.47 13.60 -9.55
C ASP A 142 -7.27 12.09 -9.59
N ARG A 143 -7.44 11.46 -8.45
CA ARG A 143 -7.30 10.02 -8.25
C ARG A 143 -8.54 9.53 -7.52
N THR A 144 -9.17 8.48 -8.02
CA THR A 144 -10.36 7.90 -7.41
C THR A 144 -10.25 6.38 -7.36
N VAL A 145 -10.68 5.81 -6.25
CA VAL A 145 -10.90 4.37 -6.12
C VAL A 145 -12.40 4.13 -6.11
N THR A 146 -12.85 3.23 -6.97
CA THR A 146 -14.23 2.82 -7.13
C THR A 146 -14.36 1.34 -6.78
N VAL A 147 -15.36 1.02 -5.97
CA VAL A 147 -15.74 -0.35 -5.61
C VAL A 147 -17.17 -0.55 -6.08
N SER A 148 -17.39 -1.54 -6.93
CA SER A 148 -18.72 -1.95 -7.38
C SER A 148 -19.00 -3.39 -7.01
N PHE A 149 -20.12 -3.66 -6.36
CA PHE A 149 -20.64 -5.01 -6.17
C PHE A 149 -21.59 -5.33 -7.30
N ASN A 150 -21.27 -6.36 -8.07
CA ASN A 150 -22.09 -6.88 -9.15
C ASN A 150 -22.42 -8.33 -8.84
N PRO A 151 -23.48 -8.60 -8.04
CA PRO A 151 -23.89 -9.97 -7.80
C PRO A 151 -24.30 -10.61 -9.12
N GLU A 152 -23.56 -11.63 -9.57
CA GLU A 152 -23.85 -12.37 -10.81
C GLU A 152 -25.22 -13.09 -10.76
N HIS A 153 -25.76 -13.29 -9.56
CA HIS A 153 -27.00 -14.00 -9.32
C HIS A 153 -28.09 -13.06 -8.81
N ALA A 154 -29.22 -13.04 -9.53
CA ALA A 154 -30.43 -12.36 -9.08
C ALA A 154 -30.94 -12.98 -7.76
N ILE A 155 -31.48 -12.13 -6.87
CA ILE A 155 -32.04 -12.57 -5.58
C ILE A 155 -33.22 -13.54 -5.81
N SER A 156 -33.96 -13.36 -6.92
CA SER A 156 -35.04 -14.22 -7.38
C SER A 156 -35.38 -13.92 -8.84
N THR A 157 -36.18 -14.75 -9.51
CA THR A 157 -36.73 -14.48 -10.86
C THR A 157 -37.48 -13.14 -10.96
N PHE A 158 -38.04 -12.66 -9.85
CA PHE A 158 -38.82 -11.42 -9.79
C PHE A 158 -38.03 -10.21 -9.25
N LEU A 159 -36.84 -10.44 -8.71
CA LEU A 159 -36.02 -9.41 -8.08
C LEU A 159 -34.67 -9.33 -8.78
N PRO A 160 -34.38 -8.24 -9.52
CA PRO A 160 -33.12 -8.11 -10.22
C PRO A 160 -31.94 -8.13 -9.24
N ALA A 161 -30.77 -8.51 -9.76
CA ALA A 161 -29.51 -8.34 -9.06
C ALA A 161 -29.32 -6.87 -8.69
N LEU A 162 -28.92 -6.63 -7.44
CA LEU A 162 -28.74 -5.27 -6.94
C LEU A 162 -27.26 -4.88 -7.10
N ALA A 163 -26.98 -4.11 -8.14
CA ALA A 163 -25.66 -3.57 -8.38
C ALA A 163 -25.50 -2.25 -7.62
N VAL A 164 -24.41 -2.14 -6.86
CA VAL A 164 -24.13 -0.94 -6.07
C VAL A 164 -22.69 -0.50 -6.32
N GLU A 165 -22.48 0.80 -6.49
CA GLU A 165 -21.18 1.41 -6.73
C GLU A 165 -20.93 2.53 -5.71
N SER A 166 -19.70 2.59 -5.20
CA SER A 166 -19.22 3.70 -4.41
C SER A 166 -17.81 4.08 -4.84
N SER A 167 -17.49 5.37 -4.77
CA SER A 167 -16.16 5.89 -5.07
C SER A 167 -15.65 6.79 -3.95
N ALA A 168 -14.32 6.82 -3.79
CA ALA A 168 -13.64 7.67 -2.83
C ALA A 168 -12.43 8.35 -3.49
N PRO A 169 -12.22 9.67 -3.26
CA PRO A 169 -11.07 10.38 -3.77
C PRO A 169 -9.81 10.03 -2.97
N VAL A 170 -8.69 9.82 -3.66
CA VAL A 170 -7.40 9.59 -3.01
C VAL A 170 -6.77 10.95 -2.67
N LEU A 171 -6.70 11.25 -1.37
CA LEU A 171 -6.11 12.49 -0.87
C LEU A 171 -4.64 12.26 -0.47
N LEU A 172 -3.72 13.01 -1.08
CA LEU A 172 -2.29 12.93 -0.80
C LEU A 172 -1.74 14.28 -0.29
N PRO A 173 -2.17 14.74 0.90
CA PRO A 173 -1.86 16.10 1.37
C PRO A 173 -0.36 16.36 1.49
N THR A 174 0.40 15.39 1.98
CA THR A 174 1.86 15.51 2.13
C THR A 174 2.56 15.67 0.77
N GLU A 175 2.04 15.02 -0.28
CA GLU A 175 2.61 15.13 -1.63
C GLU A 175 2.28 16.46 -2.29
N LEU A 176 1.06 16.97 -2.06
CA LEU A 176 0.67 18.30 -2.54
C LEU A 176 1.64 19.37 -2.00
N ILE A 177 1.96 19.31 -0.70
CA ILE A 177 2.91 20.24 -0.08
C ILE A 177 4.30 20.10 -0.74
N ARG A 178 4.79 18.87 -0.92
CA ARG A 178 6.10 18.65 -1.57
C ARG A 178 6.14 19.14 -3.02
N MET A 179 5.06 18.95 -3.77
CA MET A 179 4.98 19.40 -5.16
C MET A 179 5.01 20.93 -5.24
N ILE A 180 4.27 21.61 -4.36
CA ILE A 180 4.27 23.08 -4.27
C ILE A 180 5.65 23.59 -3.84
N ASP A 181 6.27 22.96 -2.83
CA ASP A 181 7.61 23.34 -2.37
C ASP A 181 8.67 23.11 -3.46
N PHE A 182 8.56 22.01 -4.21
CA PHE A 182 9.44 21.71 -5.33
C PHE A 182 9.29 22.75 -6.45
N ASP A 183 8.06 23.06 -6.86
CA ASP A 183 7.78 24.06 -7.88
C ASP A 183 8.32 25.43 -7.47
N ARG A 184 8.05 25.84 -6.22
CA ARG A 184 8.54 27.10 -5.67
C ARG A 184 10.07 27.17 -5.61
N THR A 185 10.73 26.08 -5.24
CA THR A 185 12.18 26.07 -4.96
C THR A 185 13.02 25.81 -6.21
N TYR A 186 12.56 24.90 -7.08
CA TYR A 186 13.31 24.37 -8.20
C TYR A 186 12.64 24.63 -9.55
N GLY A 187 11.42 25.15 -9.60
CA GLY A 187 10.66 25.34 -10.84
C GLY A 187 11.41 26.15 -11.89
N SER A 188 12.05 27.26 -11.52
CA SER A 188 12.85 28.08 -12.45
C SER A 188 14.13 27.40 -12.92
N VAL A 189 14.86 26.75 -11.99
CA VAL A 189 16.10 26.02 -12.28
C VAL A 189 15.84 24.85 -13.21
N VAL A 190 14.74 24.13 -12.97
CA VAL A 190 14.28 23.04 -13.81
C VAL A 190 13.85 23.62 -15.15
N ALA A 191 12.95 24.59 -15.23
CA ALA A 191 12.51 25.19 -16.50
C ALA A 191 13.68 25.69 -17.39
N GLU A 192 14.75 26.20 -16.79
CA GLU A 192 15.94 26.69 -17.49
C GLU A 192 16.91 25.56 -17.93
N ALA A 193 16.98 24.46 -17.19
CA ALA A 193 17.92 23.35 -17.43
C ALA A 193 17.42 22.29 -18.44
N LEU A 194 16.20 22.42 -18.96
CA LEU A 194 15.49 21.34 -19.65
C LEU A 194 15.54 21.44 -21.18
N ASP A 195 16.54 20.79 -21.79
CA ASP A 195 16.39 20.26 -23.15
C ASP A 195 15.54 18.97 -23.08
N ARG A 196 14.53 18.85 -23.97
CA ARG A 196 13.56 17.75 -23.98
C ARG A 196 14.23 16.36 -24.08
N ARG A 197 15.43 16.28 -24.65
CA ARG A 197 16.20 15.03 -24.72
C ARG A 197 16.87 14.65 -23.40
N THR A 198 17.38 15.63 -22.67
CA THR A 198 18.01 15.43 -21.35
C THR A 198 16.99 14.98 -20.31
N ILE A 199 15.79 15.54 -20.40
CA ILE A 199 14.57 15.07 -19.70
C ILE A 199 14.41 13.59 -19.93
N GLU A 200 14.15 13.17 -21.18
CA GLU A 200 13.84 11.78 -21.50
C GLU A 200 14.94 10.81 -21.02
N ALA A 201 16.21 11.20 -21.16
CA ALA A 201 17.35 10.42 -20.68
C ALA A 201 17.41 10.31 -19.14
N LEU A 202 17.21 11.42 -18.42
CA LEU A 202 17.15 11.43 -16.96
C LEU A 202 15.97 10.59 -16.45
N PHE A 203 14.80 10.73 -17.08
CA PHE A 203 13.61 9.95 -16.74
C PHE A 203 13.80 8.46 -16.97
N LEU A 204 14.39 8.07 -18.09
CA LEU A 204 14.69 6.67 -18.35
C LEU A 204 15.69 6.13 -17.32
N SER A 205 16.65 6.96 -16.86
CA SER A 205 17.55 6.61 -15.77
C SER A 205 16.86 6.49 -14.42
N LEU A 206 15.82 7.28 -14.14
CA LEU A 206 15.04 7.21 -12.89
C LEU A 206 14.11 5.99 -12.90
N LYS A 207 13.33 5.81 -13.97
CA LYS A 207 12.44 4.65 -14.17
C LYS A 207 13.20 3.31 -14.11
N ASN A 208 14.42 3.27 -14.65
CA ASN A 208 15.24 2.05 -14.59
C ASN A 208 15.91 1.83 -13.23
N ASN A 209 15.96 2.83 -12.35
CA ASN A 209 16.42 2.70 -10.97
C ASN A 209 15.32 2.18 -10.01
N ASP A 210 14.06 2.08 -10.45
CA ASP A 210 12.99 1.43 -9.68
C ASP A 210 13.06 -0.10 -9.70
N ARG A 211 14.08 -0.70 -10.34
CA ARG A 211 14.38 -2.11 -10.08
C ARG A 211 14.76 -2.23 -8.61
N PRO A 212 14.09 -3.11 -7.85
CA PRO A 212 14.37 -3.25 -6.43
C PRO A 212 15.85 -3.54 -6.27
N LEU A 213 16.54 -2.68 -5.51
CA LEU A 213 18.00 -2.73 -5.36
C LEU A 213 18.37 -4.08 -4.72
N SER A 214 18.70 -5.03 -5.57
CA SER A 214 18.87 -6.43 -5.22
C SER A 214 20.24 -6.91 -5.65
N PHE A 215 20.79 -7.80 -4.84
CA PHE A 215 22.14 -8.30 -5.04
C PHE A 215 22.17 -9.83 -4.95
N ALA A 216 23.04 -10.44 -5.73
CA ALA A 216 23.36 -11.85 -5.62
C ALA A 216 24.19 -12.17 -4.36
N THR A 217 25.09 -11.26 -3.96
CA THR A 217 26.05 -11.46 -2.87
C THR A 217 26.09 -10.28 -1.90
N GLU A 218 26.36 -10.58 -0.63
CA GLU A 218 26.46 -9.58 0.44
C GLU A 218 27.64 -8.63 0.22
N ALA A 219 28.69 -9.07 -0.49
CA ALA A 219 29.82 -8.23 -0.88
C ALA A 219 29.41 -7.10 -1.84
N HIS A 220 28.54 -7.38 -2.83
CA HIS A 220 28.02 -6.34 -3.72
C HIS A 220 27.11 -5.36 -2.98
N ALA A 221 26.26 -5.87 -2.08
CA ALA A 221 25.41 -5.05 -1.23
C ALA A 221 26.24 -4.09 -0.34
N ARG A 222 27.31 -4.58 0.28
CA ARG A 222 28.27 -3.77 1.06
C ARG A 222 28.95 -2.70 0.20
N GLN A 223 29.38 -3.04 -1.01
CA GLN A 223 30.02 -2.07 -1.90
C GLN A 223 29.05 -0.96 -2.33
N ALA A 224 27.79 -1.33 -2.60
CA ALA A 224 26.73 -0.35 -2.89
C ALA A 224 26.48 0.57 -1.68
N LEU A 225 26.43 0.02 -0.47
CA LEU A 225 26.30 0.78 0.77
C LEU A 225 27.44 1.78 0.96
N GLN A 226 28.70 1.35 0.80
CA GLN A 226 29.86 2.23 0.93
C GLN A 226 29.81 3.41 -0.04
N ARG A 227 29.35 3.18 -1.27
CA ARG A 227 29.16 4.25 -2.27
C ARG A 227 28.04 5.21 -1.90
N SER A 228 26.91 4.71 -1.40
CA SER A 228 25.74 5.55 -1.09
C SER A 228 25.99 6.48 0.09
N VAL A 229 26.59 5.96 1.17
CA VAL A 229 26.88 6.74 2.39
C VAL A 229 28.22 7.47 2.31
N LYS A 230 28.99 7.28 1.23
CA LYS A 230 30.37 7.78 1.05
C LYS A 230 31.27 7.39 2.23
N GLY A 231 31.00 6.23 2.83
CA GLY A 231 31.68 5.71 4.00
C GLY A 231 32.71 4.65 3.67
N LYS A 232 33.55 4.31 4.64
CA LYS A 232 34.60 3.29 4.50
C LYS A 232 34.52 2.26 5.61
N GLU A 233 34.93 1.04 5.28
CA GLU A 233 35.02 -0.05 6.25
C GLU A 233 35.97 0.33 7.39
N GLN A 234 35.56 0.06 8.64
CA GLN A 234 36.33 0.43 9.82
C GLN A 234 36.26 -0.63 10.92
N TRP A 235 37.42 -0.92 11.51
CA TRP A 235 37.54 -1.79 12.68
C TRP A 235 37.39 -0.99 13.98
N PHE A 236 36.60 -1.54 14.90
CA PHE A 236 36.53 -1.10 16.29
C PHE A 236 36.93 -2.23 17.23
N PHE A 237 37.73 -1.89 18.23
CA PHE A 237 38.03 -2.74 19.38
C PHE A 237 37.07 -2.38 20.51
N LEU A 238 36.31 -3.35 20.98
CA LEU A 238 35.28 -3.17 22.00
C LEU A 238 35.87 -3.29 23.40
N ASP A 239 36.94 -4.05 23.56
CA ASP A 239 37.65 -4.22 24.82
C ASP A 239 39.13 -3.79 24.71
N PRO A 240 39.75 -3.35 25.82
CA PRO A 240 41.15 -2.98 25.85
C PRO A 240 42.12 -4.12 25.50
N SER A 241 41.70 -5.39 25.63
CA SER A 241 42.55 -6.55 25.32
C SER A 241 42.56 -6.91 23.83
N GLY A 242 41.73 -6.24 23.02
CA GLY A 242 41.66 -6.40 21.56
C GLY A 242 41.05 -7.73 21.09
N ARG A 243 40.47 -8.53 21.99
CA ARG A 243 39.92 -9.86 21.68
C ARG A 243 38.52 -9.78 21.06
N SER A 244 37.75 -8.76 21.43
CA SER A 244 36.44 -8.43 20.89
C SER A 244 36.56 -7.28 19.91
N ARG A 245 36.43 -7.62 18.63
CA ARG A 245 36.42 -6.67 17.52
C ARG A 245 35.09 -6.68 16.79
N ARG A 246 34.74 -5.52 16.24
CA ARG A 246 33.62 -5.32 15.31
C ARG A 246 34.12 -4.63 14.05
N LEU A 247 33.85 -5.26 12.91
CA LEU A 247 33.99 -4.63 11.61
C LEU A 247 32.68 -3.93 11.28
N VAL A 248 32.74 -2.63 11.02
CA VAL A 248 31.64 -1.84 10.47
C VAL A 248 31.84 -1.74 8.97
N ASP A 249 30.82 -2.09 8.19
CA ASP A 249 30.91 -2.14 6.73
C ASP A 249 31.16 -0.76 6.10
N ALA A 250 30.55 0.29 6.65
CA ALA A 250 30.82 1.67 6.28
C ALA A 250 30.61 2.63 7.46
N LEU A 251 31.65 3.38 7.84
CA LEU A 251 31.52 4.55 8.71
C LEU A 251 31.40 5.80 7.84
N ASP A 252 30.32 6.56 8.03
CA ASP A 252 30.11 7.80 7.29
C ASP A 252 30.87 8.99 7.91
N ARG A 253 30.84 10.13 7.22
CA ARG A 253 31.50 11.37 7.69
C ARG A 253 30.91 11.96 8.96
N TYR A 254 29.69 11.56 9.33
CA TYR A 254 28.99 12.05 10.51
C TYR A 254 29.26 11.18 11.74
N GLY A 255 29.94 10.05 11.57
CA GLY A 255 30.24 9.09 12.63
C GLY A 255 29.13 8.06 12.85
N VAL A 256 28.26 7.85 11.85
CA VAL A 256 27.23 6.81 11.85
C VAL A 256 27.80 5.54 11.22
N ALA A 257 27.65 4.41 11.92
CA ALA A 257 28.06 3.11 11.45
C ALA A 257 26.93 2.43 10.67
N HIS A 258 27.24 1.99 9.45
CA HIS A 258 26.31 1.32 8.57
C HIS A 258 26.73 -0.13 8.36
N GLN A 259 25.78 -1.05 8.48
CA GLN A 259 25.99 -2.48 8.22
C GLN A 259 25.07 -2.96 7.09
N ALA A 260 25.60 -3.72 6.14
CA ALA A 260 24.85 -4.32 5.05
C ALA A 260 24.52 -5.78 5.36
N PHE A 261 23.25 -6.14 5.18
CA PHE A 261 22.78 -7.52 5.24
C PHE A 261 22.03 -7.86 3.96
N LEU A 262 22.20 -9.09 3.48
CA LEU A 262 21.48 -9.57 2.30
C LEU A 262 20.34 -10.51 2.68
N GLY A 263 19.13 -10.19 2.22
CA GLY A 263 17.95 -11.02 2.36
C GLY A 263 17.29 -10.96 3.74
N TYR A 264 16.54 -12.01 4.07
CA TYR A 264 15.89 -12.15 5.37
C TYR A 264 16.88 -12.57 6.46
N ARG A 265 16.82 -11.93 7.63
CA ARG A 265 17.66 -12.25 8.81
C ARG A 265 16.81 -12.52 10.04
N ALA A 266 17.03 -13.67 10.67
CA ALA A 266 16.43 -14.03 11.96
C ALA A 266 17.33 -13.64 13.15
N LEU A 267 16.75 -13.54 14.34
CA LEU A 267 17.51 -13.32 15.59
C LEU A 267 18.22 -14.61 16.05
N ASP A 268 19.24 -15.04 15.31
CA ASP A 268 20.12 -16.15 15.70
C ASP A 268 21.28 -15.70 16.60
N ALA A 269 22.11 -16.65 17.06
CA ALA A 269 23.22 -16.37 17.96
C ALA A 269 24.28 -15.41 17.36
N SER A 270 24.54 -15.52 16.05
CA SER A 270 25.51 -14.67 15.35
C SER A 270 25.00 -13.24 15.22
N THR A 271 23.74 -13.10 14.79
CA THR A 271 23.06 -11.82 14.61
C THR A 271 22.90 -11.11 15.95
N ARG A 272 22.54 -11.86 17.01
CA ARG A 272 22.49 -11.34 18.39
C ARG A 272 23.87 -10.85 18.87
N SER A 273 24.94 -11.56 18.51
CA SER A 273 26.31 -11.14 18.84
C SER A 273 26.68 -9.84 18.12
N GLN A 274 26.39 -9.72 16.83
CA GLN A 274 26.62 -8.48 16.07
C GLN A 274 25.83 -7.30 16.62
N LEU A 275 24.54 -7.49 16.92
CA LEU A 275 23.67 -6.48 17.52
C LEU A 275 24.24 -5.99 18.85
N LYS A 276 24.66 -6.90 19.74
CA LYS A 276 25.25 -6.53 21.03
C LYS A 276 26.51 -5.67 20.88
N LYS A 277 27.37 -6.02 19.92
CA LYS A 277 28.58 -5.24 19.62
C LYS A 277 28.24 -3.85 19.08
N ASP A 278 27.29 -3.76 18.17
CA ASP A 278 26.87 -2.47 17.60
C ASP A 278 26.19 -1.58 18.65
N ALA A 279 25.38 -2.17 19.52
CA ALA A 279 24.79 -1.48 20.68
C ALA A 279 25.85 -1.00 21.68
N GLU A 280 26.94 -1.77 21.87
CA GLU A 280 28.08 -1.35 22.69
C GLU A 280 28.83 -0.18 22.07
N LEU A 281 29.04 -0.16 20.74
CA LEU A 281 29.63 0.99 20.05
C LEU A 281 28.81 2.27 20.24
N LEU A 282 27.48 2.16 20.21
CA LEU A 282 26.56 3.27 20.52
C LEU A 282 26.69 3.72 21.97
N LYS A 283 26.59 2.79 22.92
CA LYS A 283 26.63 3.09 24.37
C LYS A 283 27.95 3.72 24.80
N THR A 284 29.05 3.30 24.21
CA THR A 284 30.40 3.83 24.49
C THR A 284 30.69 5.13 23.73
N GLY A 285 29.78 5.61 22.88
CA GLY A 285 29.96 6.82 22.08
C GLY A 285 31.04 6.70 21.01
N ARG A 286 31.49 5.48 20.68
CA ARG A 286 32.48 5.23 19.61
C ARG A 286 31.91 5.57 18.23
N VAL A 287 30.58 5.51 18.10
CA VAL A 287 29.81 5.95 16.92
C VAL A 287 28.63 6.78 17.41
N LYS A 288 28.16 7.71 16.57
CA LYS A 288 27.01 8.59 16.88
C LYS A 288 25.66 7.94 16.57
N GLY A 289 25.66 6.92 15.72
CA GLY A 289 24.48 6.20 15.26
C GLY A 289 24.86 4.86 14.65
N VAL A 290 23.92 3.93 14.60
CA VAL A 290 24.07 2.66 13.89
C VAL A 290 22.83 2.44 13.03
N ILE A 291 23.05 2.07 11.77
CA ILE A 291 22.00 1.74 10.81
C ILE A 291 22.28 0.38 10.20
N TRP A 292 21.31 -0.52 10.29
CA TRP A 292 21.32 -1.81 9.61
C TRP A 292 20.52 -1.72 8.32
N HIS A 293 21.22 -1.90 7.20
CA HIS A 293 20.69 -1.88 5.85
C HIS A 293 20.44 -3.30 5.37
N PHE A 294 19.20 -3.62 5.00
CA PHE A 294 18.84 -4.92 4.44
C PHE A 294 18.55 -4.78 2.96
N TYR A 295 19.24 -5.55 2.14
CA TYR A 295 19.08 -5.55 0.69
C TYR A 295 18.29 -6.77 0.21
N ARG A 296 17.49 -6.60 -0.83
CA ARG A 296 16.73 -7.70 -1.43
C ARG A 296 17.67 -8.75 -2.04
N LYS A 297 17.45 -10.02 -1.71
CA LYS A 297 18.22 -11.13 -2.29
C LYS A 297 17.61 -11.55 -3.63
N GLU A 298 18.35 -11.38 -4.72
CA GLU A 298 17.90 -11.60 -6.10
C GLU A 298 17.22 -12.97 -6.31
N LYS A 299 17.88 -14.05 -5.87
CA LYS A 299 17.37 -15.43 -6.04
C LYS A 299 16.06 -15.73 -5.29
N THR A 300 15.86 -15.13 -4.11
CA THR A 300 14.75 -15.50 -3.22
C THR A 300 13.69 -14.42 -3.06
N GLY A 301 13.96 -13.19 -3.53
CA GLY A 301 13.11 -12.01 -3.31
C GLY A 301 12.99 -11.54 -1.85
N ARG A 302 13.40 -12.34 -0.86
CA ARG A 302 13.31 -12.02 0.57
C ARG A 302 14.22 -10.85 0.95
N ILE A 303 13.79 -10.09 1.97
CA ILE A 303 14.46 -8.91 2.52
C ILE A 303 14.06 -8.72 4.00
N GLY A 304 14.95 -8.11 4.78
CA GLY A 304 14.62 -7.51 6.07
C GLY A 304 14.79 -8.41 7.30
N PRO A 305 14.64 -7.84 8.51
CA PRO A 305 14.73 -8.59 9.75
C PRO A 305 13.43 -9.35 10.07
N SER A 306 13.55 -10.43 10.84
CA SER A 306 12.42 -11.04 11.56
C SER A 306 11.82 -10.04 12.55
N ALA A 307 10.53 -10.17 12.90
CA ALA A 307 9.87 -9.28 13.86
C ALA A 307 10.62 -9.18 15.21
N SER A 308 11.14 -10.30 15.74
CA SER A 308 11.92 -10.32 16.97
C SER A 308 13.27 -9.61 16.86
N LEU A 309 13.90 -9.67 15.68
CA LEU A 309 15.14 -8.93 15.40
C LEU A 309 14.85 -7.43 15.28
N ALA A 310 13.78 -7.04 14.57
CA ALA A 310 13.39 -5.64 14.43
C ALA A 310 13.16 -4.98 15.80
N GLN A 311 12.39 -5.65 16.66
CA GLN A 311 12.11 -5.19 18.02
C GLN A 311 13.39 -5.03 18.86
N GLU A 312 14.33 -5.99 18.76
CA GLU A 312 15.58 -5.91 19.52
C GLU A 312 16.53 -4.82 19.00
N LEU A 313 16.54 -4.56 17.69
CA LEU A 313 17.31 -3.47 17.08
C LEU A 313 16.78 -2.10 17.55
N GLU A 314 15.47 -1.90 17.46
CA GLU A 314 14.81 -0.67 17.90
C GLU A 314 15.04 -0.42 19.40
N LYS A 315 14.90 -1.47 20.23
CA LYS A 315 15.16 -1.40 21.67
C LYS A 315 16.59 -0.97 22.02
N ASN A 316 17.56 -1.28 21.16
CA ASN A 316 18.96 -0.90 21.34
C ASN A 316 19.35 0.37 20.58
N GLY A 317 18.38 1.11 20.02
CA GLY A 317 18.62 2.38 19.32
C GLY A 317 19.27 2.22 17.94
N ILE A 318 19.16 1.05 17.32
CA ILE A 318 19.70 0.76 16.00
C ILE A 318 18.60 0.96 14.95
N SER A 319 18.82 1.85 13.98
CA SER A 319 17.85 2.11 12.91
C SER A 319 17.89 1.05 11.82
N ILE A 320 16.74 0.79 11.20
CA ILE A 320 16.59 -0.21 10.14
C ILE A 320 16.24 0.50 8.83
N VAL A 321 16.93 0.13 7.75
CA VAL A 321 16.63 0.60 6.39
C VAL A 321 16.51 -0.61 5.48
N LEU A 322 15.40 -0.71 4.74
CA LEU A 322 15.21 -1.71 3.71
C LEU A 322 15.51 -1.11 2.33
N HIS A 323 16.27 -1.84 1.53
CA HIS A 323 16.59 -1.51 0.14
C HIS A 323 16.09 -2.64 -0.76
N GLY A 324 15.02 -2.39 -1.50
CA GLY A 324 14.48 -3.40 -2.41
C GLY A 324 13.20 -2.97 -3.06
#